data_AF-A0A318TU82-F1
#
_entry.id   AF-A0A318TU82-F1
#
_cell.length_a   1.000
_cell.length_b   1.000
_cell.length_c   1.000
_cell.angle_alpha   90.00
_cell.angle_beta   90.00
_cell.angle_gamma   90.00
#
_symmetry.space_group_name_H-M   'P 1'
#
loop_
_entity.id
_entity.type
_entity.pdbx_description
1 polymer ?
#
loop_
_entity_poly.entity_id
_entity_poly.type
_entity_poly.pdbx_seq_one_letter_code
_entity_poly.pdbx_strand_id
1 'polypeptide(L)'
;MTDTDYPALFLCSDDASNKFQSQFLLLVRVEYAALFLAAVFSMNFLNGVWYYFSYAMIFLIGLAVLLTRALRKPEQDWYRCRALAESVKTLTWRYVMHAAPFDHLSGDEQQAKAELRNQLHSIFAQNRTTAEKITSDWSGNDQITDGMRKIRSMTMQDRLAYYIKNRIADQREWYTRKATRNKKGATLWVAVSACVYVSACALALGRIAAPEWLYWPIEPLIVIAASVVGWMQIKKFNELAAAYTVTAHEIGLIKMQTDAISTDAEFSEFVNDAEKAFSREHTLWIARQSD
;
A
#
# COMPACT_ATOMS: atom_id res chain seq x y z
N MET A 1 19.06 -6.91 -4.51
CA MET A 1 19.04 -5.56 -5.11
C MET A 1 18.74 -4.61 -3.98
N THR A 2 19.49 -3.53 -3.88
CA THR A 2 19.14 -2.37 -3.06
C THR A 2 18.08 -1.54 -3.80
N ASP A 3 17.39 -0.62 -3.11
CA ASP A 3 16.32 0.15 -3.72
C ASP A 3 16.78 0.95 -4.95
N THR A 4 18.03 1.43 -4.97
CA THR A 4 18.61 2.17 -6.10
C THR A 4 19.01 1.30 -7.29
N ASP A 5 19.02 -0.03 -7.13
CA ASP A 5 19.36 -0.95 -8.24
C ASP A 5 18.18 -1.17 -9.19
N TYR A 6 16.97 -0.70 -8.87
CA TYR A 6 15.80 -0.85 -9.73
C TYR A 6 15.75 0.20 -10.85
N PRO A 7 15.01 -0.07 -11.95
CA PRO A 7 14.81 0.90 -13.02
C PRO A 7 14.25 2.23 -12.50
N ALA A 8 14.63 3.33 -13.15
CA ALA A 8 14.07 4.65 -12.85
C ALA A 8 12.54 4.68 -12.82
N LEU A 9 11.86 3.92 -13.71
CA LEU A 9 10.40 3.84 -13.69
C LEU A 9 9.86 3.23 -12.38
N PHE A 10 10.54 2.25 -11.79
CA PHE A 10 10.18 1.70 -10.47
C PHE A 10 10.34 2.76 -9.38
N LEU A 11 11.51 3.42 -9.32
CA LEU A 11 11.80 4.44 -8.33
C LEU A 11 10.78 5.59 -8.35
N CYS A 12 10.48 6.09 -9.55
CA CYS A 12 9.47 7.10 -9.80
C CYS A 12 8.08 6.67 -9.31
N SER A 13 7.65 5.45 -9.63
CA SER A 13 6.31 4.95 -9.30
C SER A 13 6.15 4.57 -7.83
N ASP A 14 7.17 4.02 -7.19
CA ASP A 14 7.15 3.70 -5.76
C ASP A 14 7.11 4.98 -4.91
N ASP A 15 7.94 5.97 -5.22
CA ASP A 15 7.94 7.28 -4.53
C ASP A 15 6.58 7.98 -4.69
N ALA A 16 6.04 8.03 -5.92
CA ALA A 16 4.72 8.59 -6.18
C ALA A 16 3.61 7.85 -5.40
N SER A 17 3.64 6.51 -5.37
CA SER A 17 2.73 5.69 -4.57
C SER A 17 2.76 6.07 -3.08
N ASN A 18 3.97 6.20 -2.51
CA ASN A 18 4.14 6.58 -1.11
C ASN A 18 3.63 8.01 -0.82
N LYS A 19 3.89 8.95 -1.72
CA LYS A 19 3.38 10.34 -1.63
C LYS A 19 1.85 10.37 -1.66
N PHE A 20 1.21 9.75 -2.64
CA PHE A 20 -0.26 9.73 -2.75
C PHE A 20 -0.92 8.99 -1.57
N GLN A 21 -0.33 7.90 -1.08
CA GLN A 21 -0.79 7.22 0.13
C GLN A 21 -0.78 8.17 1.34
N SER A 22 0.34 8.88 1.54
CA SER A 22 0.50 9.79 2.67
C SER A 22 -0.50 10.94 2.61
N GLN A 23 -0.73 11.51 1.41
CA GLN A 23 -1.70 12.58 1.17
C GLN A 23 -3.13 12.10 1.44
N PHE A 24 -3.52 10.93 0.92
CA PHE A 24 -4.83 10.34 1.18
C PHE A 24 -5.08 10.14 2.68
N LEU A 25 -4.13 9.52 3.39
CA LEU A 25 -4.26 9.28 4.82
C LEU A 25 -4.23 10.58 5.64
N LEU A 26 -3.51 11.61 5.18
CA LEU A 26 -3.54 12.93 5.81
C LEU A 26 -4.92 13.58 5.66
N LEU A 27 -5.50 13.59 4.45
CA LEU A 27 -6.84 14.14 4.21
C LEU A 27 -7.90 13.46 5.09
N VAL A 28 -7.87 12.13 5.20
CA VAL A 28 -8.77 11.38 6.10
C VAL A 28 -8.60 11.79 7.56
N ARG A 29 -7.36 11.96 8.03
CA ARG A 29 -7.10 12.40 9.41
C ARG A 29 -7.59 13.83 9.67
N VAL A 30 -7.38 14.74 8.72
CA VAL A 30 -7.86 16.12 8.83
C VAL A 30 -9.39 16.15 8.85
N GLU A 31 -10.05 15.32 8.04
CA GLU A 31 -11.51 15.19 8.06
C GLU A 31 -12.03 14.69 9.41
N TYR A 32 -11.44 13.62 9.97
CA TYR A 32 -11.83 13.14 11.30
C TYR A 32 -11.56 14.15 12.40
N ALA A 33 -10.43 14.87 12.34
CA ALA A 33 -10.13 15.94 13.28
C ALA A 33 -11.13 17.09 13.17
N ALA A 34 -11.48 17.50 11.95
CA ALA A 34 -12.48 18.55 11.71
C ALA A 34 -13.86 18.14 12.24
N LEU A 35 -14.31 16.90 11.98
CA LEU A 35 -15.57 16.39 12.52
C LEU A 35 -15.56 16.32 14.04
N PHE A 36 -14.46 15.89 14.65
CA PHE A 36 -14.32 15.84 16.10
C PHE A 36 -14.38 17.24 16.72
N LEU A 37 -13.64 18.21 16.15
CA LEU A 37 -13.70 19.60 16.58
C LEU A 37 -15.10 20.18 16.39
N ALA A 38 -15.77 19.89 15.28
CA ALA A 38 -17.14 20.32 15.05
C ALA A 38 -18.09 19.79 16.15
N ALA A 39 -17.94 18.52 16.56
CA ALA A 39 -18.74 17.95 17.65
C ALA A 39 -18.43 18.57 19.02
N VAL A 40 -17.18 18.98 19.27
CA VAL A 40 -16.84 19.74 20.48
C VAL A 40 -17.49 21.12 20.45
N PHE A 41 -17.46 21.81 19.31
CA PHE A 41 -18.09 23.12 19.14
C PHE A 41 -19.63 23.03 19.22
N SER A 42 -20.26 21.92 18.81
CA SER A 42 -21.71 21.74 18.95
C SER A 42 -22.19 21.65 20.40
N MET A 43 -21.29 21.44 21.36
CA MET A 43 -21.61 21.46 22.79
C MET A 43 -21.89 22.88 23.34
N ASN A 44 -21.65 23.93 22.53
CA ASN A 44 -21.94 25.34 22.86
C ASN A 44 -21.39 25.79 24.23
N PHE A 45 -20.13 25.47 24.52
CA PHE A 45 -19.47 25.88 25.77
C PHE A 45 -19.33 27.40 25.91
N LEU A 46 -19.23 28.11 24.79
CA LEU A 46 -19.03 29.55 24.73
C LEU A 46 -20.11 30.18 23.84
N ASN A 47 -20.51 31.41 24.18
CA ASN A 47 -21.50 32.18 23.44
C ASN A 47 -20.84 33.47 22.94
N GLY A 48 -20.48 33.53 21.67
CA GLY A 48 -19.84 34.69 21.06
C GLY A 48 -19.69 34.58 19.54
N VAL A 49 -19.68 35.72 18.85
CA VAL A 49 -19.60 35.77 17.37
C VAL A 49 -18.36 35.01 16.86
N TRP A 50 -17.20 35.19 17.51
CA TRP A 50 -15.97 34.50 17.15
C TRP A 50 -16.04 32.98 17.32
N TYR A 51 -16.82 32.49 18.29
CA TYR A 51 -17.03 31.05 18.49
C TYR A 51 -17.79 30.44 17.30
N TYR A 52 -18.90 31.05 16.91
CA TYR A 52 -19.69 30.59 15.75
C TYR A 52 -18.92 30.75 14.43
N PHE A 53 -18.11 31.79 14.30
CA PHE A 53 -17.22 31.96 13.15
C PHE A 53 -16.19 30.82 13.05
N SER A 54 -15.50 30.48 14.16
CA SER A 54 -14.58 29.34 14.20
C SER A 54 -15.30 28.03 13.90
N TYR A 55 -16.51 27.84 14.42
CA TYR A 55 -17.32 26.65 14.13
C TYR A 55 -17.64 26.50 12.64
N ALA A 56 -18.06 27.59 11.98
CA ALA A 56 -18.30 27.60 10.54
C ALA A 56 -17.01 27.31 9.74
N MET A 57 -15.87 27.85 10.17
CA MET A 57 -14.58 27.60 9.53
C MET A 57 -14.18 26.12 9.56
N ILE A 58 -14.48 25.40 10.65
CA ILE A 58 -14.23 23.96 10.75
C ILE A 58 -15.00 23.19 9.66
N PHE A 59 -16.28 23.52 9.43
CA PHE A 59 -17.05 22.91 8.35
C PHE A 59 -16.53 23.28 6.96
N LEU A 60 -16.06 24.51 6.75
CA LEU A 60 -15.43 24.90 5.48
C LEU A 60 -14.16 24.10 5.21
N ILE A 61 -13.35 23.84 6.24
CA ILE A 61 -12.18 22.95 6.14
C ILE A 61 -12.63 21.52 5.79
N GLY A 62 -13.64 20.99 6.47
CA GLY A 62 -14.20 19.67 6.18
C GLY A 62 -14.71 19.55 4.73
N LEU A 63 -15.44 20.56 4.24
CA LEU A 63 -15.92 20.63 2.87
C LEU A 63 -14.76 20.68 1.86
N ALA A 64 -13.74 21.51 2.12
CA ALA A 64 -12.56 21.60 1.26
C ALA A 64 -11.82 20.25 1.17
N VAL A 65 -11.68 19.53 2.29
CA VAL A 65 -11.08 18.19 2.33
C VAL A 65 -11.92 17.18 1.55
N LEU A 66 -13.24 17.17 1.76
CA LEU A 66 -14.18 16.29 1.04
C LEU A 66 -14.11 16.53 -0.47
N LEU A 67 -14.19 17.79 -0.91
CA LEU A 67 -14.09 18.14 -2.33
C LEU A 67 -12.73 17.75 -2.91
N THR A 68 -11.64 17.97 -2.16
CA THR A 68 -10.30 17.57 -2.59
C THR A 68 -10.21 16.06 -2.80
N ARG A 69 -10.72 15.24 -1.87
CA ARG A 69 -10.75 13.79 -2.00
C ARG A 69 -11.62 13.35 -3.19
N ALA A 70 -12.84 13.91 -3.31
CA ALA A 70 -13.78 13.53 -4.36
C ALA A 70 -13.30 13.90 -5.77
N LEU A 71 -12.64 15.05 -5.93
CA LEU A 71 -12.18 15.55 -7.24
C LEU A 71 -10.81 15.00 -7.62
N ARG A 72 -9.85 14.94 -6.69
CA ARG A 72 -8.47 14.49 -6.99
C ARG A 72 -8.30 12.99 -6.90
N LYS A 73 -9.10 12.29 -6.10
CA LYS A 73 -9.05 10.83 -5.89
C LYS A 73 -7.64 10.29 -5.63
N PRO A 74 -6.89 10.86 -4.65
CA PRO A 74 -5.50 10.47 -4.39
C PRO A 74 -5.35 8.98 -4.04
N GLU A 75 -6.39 8.33 -3.53
CA GLU A 75 -6.42 6.88 -3.34
C GLU A 75 -6.26 6.11 -4.65
N GLN A 76 -6.91 6.53 -5.74
CA GLN A 76 -6.79 5.86 -7.04
C GLN A 76 -5.38 6.02 -7.60
N ASP A 77 -4.79 7.21 -7.46
CA ASP A 77 -3.43 7.49 -7.92
C ASP A 77 -2.40 6.71 -7.10
N TRP A 78 -2.58 6.61 -5.77
CA TRP A 78 -1.78 5.72 -4.91
C TRP A 78 -1.78 4.29 -5.44
N TYR A 79 -2.97 3.74 -5.69
CA TYR A 79 -3.12 2.35 -6.10
C TYR A 79 -2.53 2.05 -7.48
N ARG A 80 -2.75 2.95 -8.45
CA ARG A 80 -2.19 2.81 -9.79
C ARG A 80 -0.66 2.92 -9.78
N CYS A 81 -0.10 3.87 -9.01
CA CYS A 81 1.35 3.99 -8.87
C CYS A 81 1.95 2.74 -8.22
N ARG A 82 1.28 2.19 -7.19
CA ARG A 82 1.70 0.94 -6.54
C ARG A 82 1.70 -0.24 -7.52
N ALA A 83 0.64 -0.39 -8.31
CA ALA A 83 0.53 -1.45 -9.31
C ALA A 83 1.62 -1.34 -10.39
N LEU A 84 1.91 -0.12 -10.85
CA LEU A 84 2.98 0.18 -11.80
C LEU A 84 4.35 -0.21 -11.20
N ALA A 85 4.64 0.20 -9.96
CA ALA A 85 5.88 -0.14 -9.29
C ALA A 85 6.07 -1.66 -9.17
N GLU A 86 5.06 -2.38 -8.67
CA GLU A 86 5.15 -3.85 -8.51
C GLU A 86 5.28 -4.59 -9.85
N SER A 87 4.67 -4.07 -10.93
CA SER A 87 4.82 -4.62 -12.29
C SER A 87 6.25 -4.46 -12.81
N VAL A 88 6.83 -3.27 -12.67
CA VAL A 88 8.23 -3.01 -13.06
C VAL A 88 9.19 -3.82 -12.21
N LYS A 89 8.93 -3.95 -10.91
CA LYS A 89 9.73 -4.76 -9.98
C LYS A 89 9.75 -6.23 -10.41
N THR A 90 8.57 -6.79 -10.70
CA THR A 90 8.41 -8.16 -11.19
C THR A 90 9.18 -8.38 -12.50
N LEU A 91 9.01 -7.47 -13.46
CA LEU A 91 9.72 -7.52 -14.75
C LEU A 91 11.24 -7.44 -14.57
N THR A 92 11.71 -6.59 -13.65
CA THR A 92 13.13 -6.42 -13.32
C THR A 92 13.72 -7.72 -12.80
N TRP A 93 13.04 -8.39 -11.86
CA TRP A 93 13.49 -9.68 -11.34
C TRP A 93 13.51 -10.76 -12.41
N ARG A 94 12.49 -10.83 -13.27
CA ARG A 94 12.48 -11.76 -14.41
C ARG A 94 13.65 -11.50 -15.36
N TYR A 95 13.94 -10.23 -15.66
CA TYR A 95 15.09 -9.85 -16.49
C TYR A 95 16.41 -10.28 -15.87
N VAL A 96 16.69 -9.94 -14.60
CA VAL A 96 18.00 -10.29 -14.01
C VAL A 96 18.16 -11.80 -13.79
N MET A 97 17.06 -12.55 -13.69
CA MET A 97 17.07 -14.01 -13.52
C MET A 97 17.00 -14.80 -14.84
N HIS A 98 16.99 -14.15 -16.00
CA HIS A 98 16.76 -14.82 -17.30
C HIS A 98 15.48 -15.68 -17.27
N ALA A 99 14.46 -15.23 -16.55
CA ALA A 99 13.18 -15.90 -16.55
C ALA A 99 12.33 -15.38 -17.72
N ALA A 100 11.37 -16.18 -18.19
CA ALA A 100 10.46 -15.76 -19.25
C ALA A 100 9.86 -14.36 -18.95
N PRO A 101 9.85 -13.44 -19.92
CA PRO A 101 10.09 -13.65 -21.35
C PRO A 101 11.56 -13.54 -21.81
N PHE A 102 12.56 -13.56 -20.90
CA PHE A 102 13.98 -13.34 -21.22
C PHE A 102 14.85 -14.60 -21.29
N ASP A 103 14.27 -15.76 -21.01
CA ASP A 103 14.92 -17.07 -20.91
C ASP A 103 15.63 -17.49 -22.20
N HIS A 104 14.94 -17.39 -23.32
CA HIS A 104 15.48 -17.68 -24.65
C HIS A 104 16.55 -16.67 -25.13
N LEU A 105 16.75 -15.57 -24.40
CA LEU A 105 17.69 -14.48 -24.72
C LEU A 105 18.95 -14.53 -23.86
N SER A 106 19.20 -15.64 -23.17
CA SER A 106 20.36 -15.79 -22.26
C SER A 106 21.72 -15.61 -22.94
N GLY A 107 21.80 -15.85 -24.25
CA GLY A 107 23.01 -15.66 -25.07
C GLY A 107 23.07 -14.35 -25.86
N ASP A 108 21.98 -13.55 -25.86
CA ASP A 108 21.90 -12.27 -26.60
C ASP A 108 21.49 -11.14 -25.66
N GLU A 109 22.50 -10.53 -25.03
CA GLU A 109 22.29 -9.43 -24.10
C GLU A 109 21.69 -8.19 -24.78
N GLN A 110 21.96 -7.97 -26.07
CA GLN A 110 21.42 -6.82 -26.79
C GLN A 110 19.93 -6.99 -27.05
N GLN A 111 19.50 -8.18 -27.45
CA GLN A 111 18.09 -8.52 -27.62
C GLN A 111 17.35 -8.53 -26.28
N ALA A 112 17.95 -9.04 -25.20
CA ALA A 112 17.35 -9.00 -23.87
C ALA A 112 17.09 -7.56 -23.36
N LYS A 113 18.03 -6.64 -23.60
CA LYS A 113 17.85 -5.22 -23.28
C LYS A 113 16.75 -4.58 -24.13
N ALA A 114 16.68 -4.92 -25.42
CA ALA A 114 15.63 -4.45 -26.30
C ALA A 114 14.24 -4.94 -25.85
N GLU A 115 14.13 -6.21 -25.46
CA GLU A 115 12.88 -6.78 -24.93
C GLU A 115 12.48 -6.11 -23.62
N LEU A 116 13.42 -5.89 -22.69
CA LEU A 116 13.14 -5.19 -21.43
C LEU A 116 12.62 -3.78 -21.70
N ARG A 117 13.24 -3.06 -22.64
CA ARG A 117 12.78 -1.73 -23.06
C ARG A 117 11.35 -1.78 -23.61
N ASN A 118 11.03 -2.75 -24.46
CA ASN A 118 9.69 -2.89 -25.05
C ASN A 118 8.64 -3.20 -23.97
N GLN A 119 8.96 -4.10 -23.04
CA GLN A 119 8.10 -4.45 -21.90
C GLN A 119 7.87 -3.25 -20.97
N LEU A 120 8.94 -2.51 -20.61
CA LEU A 120 8.82 -1.29 -19.81
C LEU A 120 7.98 -0.22 -20.52
N HIS A 121 8.17 -0.05 -21.83
CA HIS A 121 7.36 0.88 -22.62
C HIS A 121 5.88 0.46 -22.66
N SER A 122 5.59 -0.84 -22.81
CA SER A 122 4.22 -1.37 -22.76
C SER A 122 3.56 -1.11 -21.41
N ILE A 123 4.26 -1.42 -20.30
CA ILE A 123 3.79 -1.15 -18.94
C ILE A 123 3.54 0.35 -18.74
N PHE A 124 4.46 1.20 -19.19
CA PHE A 124 4.32 2.65 -19.11
C PHE A 124 3.12 3.15 -19.91
N ALA A 125 2.96 2.71 -21.16
CA ALA A 125 1.87 3.12 -22.03
C ALA A 125 0.50 2.73 -21.48
N GLN A 126 0.37 1.52 -20.92
CA GLN A 126 -0.86 1.06 -20.25
C GLN A 126 -1.21 1.89 -19.01
N ASN A 127 -0.21 2.51 -18.38
CA ASN A 127 -0.34 3.30 -17.16
C ASN A 127 -0.12 4.81 -17.39
N ARG A 128 -0.22 5.28 -18.64
CA ARG A 128 0.20 6.64 -19.02
C ARG A 128 -0.45 7.75 -18.20
N THR A 129 -1.75 7.66 -17.94
CA THR A 129 -2.48 8.67 -17.14
C THR A 129 -1.98 8.76 -15.69
N THR A 130 -1.49 7.65 -15.14
CA THR A 130 -0.82 7.59 -13.85
C THR A 130 0.59 8.15 -13.95
N ALA A 131 1.32 7.76 -14.99
CA ALA A 131 2.70 8.13 -15.20
C ALA A 131 2.90 9.64 -15.45
N GLU A 132 1.95 10.29 -16.13
CA GLU A 132 1.94 11.75 -16.35
C GLU A 132 1.84 12.55 -15.04
N LYS A 133 1.31 11.94 -13.97
CA LYS A 133 1.25 12.56 -12.63
C LYS A 133 2.51 12.34 -11.80
N ILE A 134 3.43 11.49 -12.25
CA ILE A 134 4.66 11.19 -11.55
C ILE A 134 5.66 12.31 -11.79
N THR A 135 5.76 13.22 -10.84
CA THR A 135 6.75 14.30 -10.80
C THR A 135 7.89 13.86 -9.89
N SER A 136 8.89 13.19 -10.46
CA SER A 136 10.00 12.65 -9.70
C SER A 136 11.35 12.93 -10.38
N ASP A 137 12.33 13.31 -9.55
CA ASP A 137 13.71 13.61 -9.91
C ASP A 137 14.45 12.37 -10.46
N TRP A 138 13.91 11.18 -10.24
CA TRP A 138 14.48 9.92 -10.72
C TRP A 138 14.32 9.69 -12.23
N SER A 139 13.58 10.56 -12.94
CA SER A 139 13.36 10.44 -14.38
C SER A 139 14.64 10.49 -15.23
N GLY A 140 15.71 11.09 -14.69
CA GLY A 140 17.04 11.12 -15.31
C GLY A 140 17.88 9.86 -15.10
N ASN A 141 17.43 8.90 -14.28
CA ASN A 141 18.19 7.68 -13.98
C ASN A 141 18.04 6.61 -15.07
N ASP A 142 18.97 5.67 -15.07
CA ASP A 142 18.95 4.54 -16.00
C ASP A 142 17.78 3.58 -15.75
N GLN A 143 17.20 3.07 -16.84
CA GLN A 143 16.21 1.98 -16.78
C GLN A 143 16.87 0.59 -16.63
N ILE A 144 18.17 0.50 -16.93
CA ILE A 144 18.99 -0.70 -16.72
C ILE A 144 20.20 -0.27 -15.91
N THR A 145 20.20 -0.62 -14.63
CA THR A 145 21.24 -0.21 -13.67
C THR A 145 22.47 -1.12 -13.71
N ASP A 146 23.57 -0.69 -13.11
CA ASP A 146 24.75 -1.54 -12.91
C ASP A 146 24.46 -2.74 -11.99
N GLY A 147 23.61 -2.56 -10.98
CA GLY A 147 23.16 -3.64 -10.11
C GLY A 147 22.45 -4.75 -10.90
N MET A 148 21.56 -4.36 -11.83
CA MET A 148 20.89 -5.31 -12.73
C MET A 148 21.89 -6.06 -13.62
N ARG A 149 22.83 -5.33 -14.26
CA ARG A 149 23.88 -5.92 -15.11
C ARG A 149 24.72 -6.93 -14.33
N LYS A 150 25.15 -6.57 -13.12
CA LYS A 150 25.96 -7.43 -12.24
C LYS A 150 25.24 -8.73 -11.91
N ILE A 151 23.99 -8.67 -11.47
CA ILE A 151 23.22 -9.87 -11.12
C ILE A 151 22.97 -10.74 -12.34
N ARG A 152 22.60 -10.13 -13.47
CA ARG A 152 22.31 -10.84 -14.71
C ARG A 152 23.53 -11.61 -15.24
N SER A 153 24.73 -11.07 -15.06
CA SER A 153 25.99 -11.71 -15.49
C SER A 153 26.46 -12.89 -14.62
N MET A 154 25.79 -13.17 -13.50
CA MET A 154 26.15 -14.28 -12.62
C MET A 154 25.79 -15.64 -13.23
N THR A 155 26.44 -16.70 -12.74
CA THR A 155 26.09 -18.08 -13.11
C THR A 155 24.66 -18.39 -12.67
N MET A 156 24.01 -19.38 -13.31
CA MET A 156 22.65 -19.79 -12.93
C MET A 156 22.55 -20.14 -11.43
N GLN A 157 23.53 -20.89 -10.89
CA GLN A 157 23.55 -21.26 -9.48
C GLN A 157 23.67 -20.06 -8.55
N ASP A 158 24.54 -19.10 -8.89
CA ASP A 158 24.70 -17.86 -8.12
C ASP A 158 23.44 -16.99 -8.17
N ARG A 159 22.78 -16.91 -9.33
CA ARG A 159 21.50 -16.19 -9.48
C ARG A 159 20.39 -16.84 -8.68
N LEU A 160 20.28 -18.17 -8.69
CA LEU A 160 19.32 -18.91 -7.87
C LEU A 160 19.55 -18.62 -6.38
N ALA A 161 20.78 -18.75 -5.90
CA ALA A 161 21.13 -18.46 -4.51
C ALA A 161 20.82 -16.98 -4.16
N TYR A 162 21.14 -16.06 -5.07
CA TYR A 162 20.86 -14.64 -4.91
C TYR A 162 19.36 -14.35 -4.83
N TYR A 163 18.55 -14.97 -5.69
CA TYR A 163 17.11 -14.82 -5.75
C TYR A 163 16.42 -15.38 -4.50
N ILE A 164 16.81 -16.57 -4.05
CA ILE A 164 16.29 -17.18 -2.82
C ILE A 164 16.55 -16.25 -1.62
N LYS A 165 17.78 -15.75 -1.50
CA LYS A 165 18.19 -14.92 -0.36
C LYS A 165 17.58 -13.52 -0.40
N ASN A 166 17.63 -12.84 -1.53
CA ASN A 166 17.33 -11.41 -1.62
C ASN A 166 15.92 -11.10 -2.13
N ARG A 167 15.21 -12.07 -2.70
CA ARG A 167 13.85 -11.89 -3.21
C ARG A 167 12.85 -12.78 -2.49
N ILE A 168 13.03 -14.10 -2.50
CA ILE A 168 12.07 -15.03 -1.88
C ILE A 168 12.02 -14.84 -0.35
N ALA A 169 13.17 -14.86 0.32
CA ALA A 169 13.23 -14.74 1.78
C ALA A 169 12.74 -13.37 2.26
N ASP A 170 13.17 -12.29 1.60
CA ASP A 170 12.74 -10.92 1.90
C ASP A 170 11.22 -10.76 1.71
N GLN A 171 10.65 -11.23 0.59
CA GLN A 171 9.21 -11.19 0.36
C GLN A 171 8.43 -11.97 1.43
N ARG A 172 8.86 -13.19 1.73
CA ARG A 172 8.21 -14.00 2.78
C ARG A 172 8.24 -13.32 4.14
N GLU A 173 9.37 -12.74 4.53
CA GLU A 173 9.51 -12.00 5.79
C GLU A 173 8.64 -10.74 5.79
N TRP A 174 8.63 -9.99 4.69
CA TRP A 174 7.77 -8.81 4.51
C TRP A 174 6.29 -9.15 4.67
N TYR A 175 5.79 -10.17 3.96
CA TYR A 175 4.39 -10.61 4.06
C TYR A 175 4.05 -11.11 5.47
N THR A 176 4.94 -11.88 6.11
CA THR A 176 4.74 -12.38 7.47
C THR A 176 4.66 -11.24 8.51
N ARG A 177 5.58 -10.26 8.42
CA ARG A 177 5.58 -9.06 9.27
C ARG A 177 4.32 -8.22 9.04
N LYS A 178 3.91 -8.02 7.78
CA LYS A 178 2.69 -7.30 7.42
C LYS A 178 1.42 -8.01 7.93
N ALA A 179 1.33 -9.33 7.80
CA ALA A 179 0.23 -10.12 8.32
C ALA A 179 0.09 -9.94 9.85
N THR A 180 1.20 -10.09 10.57
CA THR A 180 1.23 -9.96 12.04
C THR A 180 0.87 -8.54 12.48
N ARG A 181 1.40 -7.51 11.82
CA ARG A 181 1.09 -6.11 12.12
C ARG A 181 -0.40 -5.80 11.90
N ASN A 182 -0.99 -6.31 10.82
CA ASN A 182 -2.40 -6.12 10.54
C ASN A 182 -3.29 -6.88 11.54
N LYS A 183 -2.92 -8.11 11.93
CA LYS A 183 -3.62 -8.86 12.98
C LYS A 183 -3.62 -8.12 14.33
N LYS A 184 -2.45 -7.63 14.76
CA LYS A 184 -2.34 -6.79 15.97
C LYS A 184 -3.15 -5.51 15.85
N GLY A 185 -3.13 -4.87 14.68
CA GLY A 185 -3.94 -3.70 14.38
C GLY A 185 -5.44 -3.97 14.51
N ALA A 186 -5.94 -5.07 13.95
CA ALA A 186 -7.34 -5.47 14.07
C ALA A 186 -7.76 -5.64 15.53
N THR A 187 -6.99 -6.40 16.32
CA THR A 187 -7.28 -6.60 17.74
C THR A 187 -7.25 -5.29 18.53
N LEU A 188 -6.26 -4.44 18.30
CA LEU A 188 -6.15 -3.14 18.96
C LEU A 188 -7.36 -2.26 18.66
N TRP A 189 -7.75 -2.13 17.39
CA TRP A 189 -8.86 -1.25 17.01
C TRP A 189 -10.22 -1.80 17.43
N VAL A 190 -10.40 -3.12 17.51
CA VAL A 190 -11.58 -3.72 18.15
C VAL A 190 -11.64 -3.37 19.64
N ALA A 191 -10.52 -3.46 20.36
CA ALA A 191 -10.45 -3.07 21.77
C ALA A 191 -10.75 -1.58 21.97
N VAL A 192 -10.19 -0.71 21.12
CA VAL A 192 -10.50 0.74 21.12
C VAL A 192 -12.00 0.97 20.88
N SER A 193 -12.60 0.31 19.89
CA SER A 193 -14.06 0.39 19.66
C SER A 193 -14.85 -0.02 20.90
N ALA A 194 -14.50 -1.14 21.53
CA ALA A 194 -15.17 -1.61 22.74
C ALA A 194 -15.07 -0.59 23.88
N CYS A 195 -13.88 -0.01 24.12
CA CYS A 195 -13.69 1.04 25.12
C CYS A 195 -14.56 2.28 24.82
N VAL A 196 -14.68 2.68 23.57
CA VAL A 196 -15.53 3.81 23.15
C VAL A 196 -17.01 3.51 23.44
N TYR A 197 -17.51 2.32 23.09
CA TYR A 197 -18.89 1.92 23.39
C TYR A 197 -19.18 1.81 24.89
N VAL A 198 -18.27 1.23 25.67
CA VAL A 198 -18.40 1.17 27.13
C VAL A 198 -18.45 2.58 27.73
N SER A 199 -17.59 3.49 27.26
CA SER A 199 -17.59 4.89 27.69
C SER A 199 -18.91 5.57 27.31
N ALA A 200 -19.46 5.31 26.13
CA ALA A 200 -20.72 5.88 25.67
C ALA A 200 -21.90 5.40 26.53
N CYS A 201 -21.95 4.10 26.83
CA CYS A 201 -22.93 3.54 27.75
C CYS A 201 -22.82 4.14 29.15
N ALA A 202 -21.60 4.27 29.68
CA ALA A 202 -21.37 4.87 31.00
C ALA A 202 -21.82 6.33 31.07
N LEU A 203 -21.53 7.15 30.05
CA LEU A 203 -22.01 8.54 29.97
C LEU A 203 -23.54 8.61 29.83
N ALA A 204 -24.15 7.73 29.04
CA ALA A 204 -25.60 7.68 28.88
C ALA A 204 -26.31 7.33 30.21
N LEU A 205 -25.81 6.33 30.95
CA LEU A 205 -26.33 5.97 32.26
C LEU A 205 -26.04 7.06 33.31
N GLY A 206 -24.84 7.66 33.27
CA GLY A 206 -24.46 8.77 34.15
C GLY A 206 -25.40 9.97 34.01
N ARG A 207 -25.85 10.27 32.79
CA ARG A 207 -26.82 11.34 32.52
C ARG A 207 -28.18 11.11 33.20
N ILE A 208 -28.59 9.84 33.36
CA ILE A 208 -29.80 9.49 34.11
C ILE A 208 -29.60 9.73 35.61
N ALA A 209 -28.42 9.38 36.14
CA ALA A 209 -28.09 9.51 37.56
C ALA A 209 -27.82 10.96 38.00
N ALA A 210 -27.30 11.80 37.10
CA ALA A 210 -26.96 13.20 37.36
C ALA A 210 -27.59 14.12 36.31
N PRO A 211 -28.92 14.32 36.34
CA PRO A 211 -29.64 15.12 35.33
C PRO A 211 -29.27 16.61 35.40
N GLU A 212 -28.82 17.10 36.55
CA GLU A 212 -28.41 18.49 36.76
C GLU A 212 -27.08 18.84 36.07
N TRP A 213 -26.30 17.85 35.65
CA TRP A 213 -25.06 18.09 34.92
C TRP A 213 -25.37 18.53 33.48
N LEU A 214 -25.01 19.76 33.14
CA LEU A 214 -25.41 20.39 31.88
C LEU A 214 -24.65 19.86 30.65
N TYR A 215 -23.35 19.53 30.79
CA TYR A 215 -22.47 19.22 29.66
C TYR A 215 -22.03 17.77 29.60
N TRP A 216 -22.69 16.96 28.79
CA TRP A 216 -22.29 15.57 28.54
C TRP A 216 -21.58 15.46 27.18
N PRO A 217 -20.32 14.97 27.10
CA PRO A 217 -19.56 14.91 25.85
C PRO A 217 -19.99 13.73 24.96
N ILE A 218 -21.29 13.62 24.69
CA ILE A 218 -21.86 12.51 23.92
C ILE A 218 -21.56 12.70 22.43
N GLU A 219 -21.69 13.92 21.92
CA GLU A 219 -21.49 14.25 20.50
C GLU A 219 -20.04 13.98 20.05
N PRO A 220 -18.99 14.45 20.75
CA PRO A 220 -17.61 14.11 20.38
C PRO A 220 -17.34 12.61 20.46
N LEU A 221 -17.95 11.88 21.41
CA LEU A 221 -17.76 10.45 21.55
C LEU A 221 -18.40 9.64 20.42
N ILE A 222 -19.57 10.06 19.92
CA ILE A 222 -20.19 9.49 18.72
C ILE A 222 -19.27 9.68 17.51
N VAL A 223 -18.67 10.86 17.36
CA VAL A 223 -17.72 11.11 16.26
C VAL A 223 -16.46 10.27 16.39
N ILE A 224 -15.94 10.07 17.61
CA ILE A 224 -14.83 9.13 17.85
C ILE A 224 -15.24 7.72 17.40
N ALA A 225 -16.42 7.23 17.80
CA ALA A 225 -16.91 5.90 17.42
C ALA A 225 -16.99 5.75 15.90
N ALA A 226 -17.60 6.71 15.21
CA ALA A 226 -17.72 6.72 13.75
C ALA A 226 -16.34 6.79 13.07
N SER A 227 -15.42 7.61 13.59
CA SER A 227 -14.06 7.74 13.05
C SER A 227 -13.25 6.45 13.23
N VAL A 228 -13.40 5.75 14.35
CA VAL A 228 -12.78 4.43 14.60
C VAL A 228 -13.28 3.41 13.57
N VAL A 229 -14.61 3.34 13.36
CA VAL A 229 -15.21 2.43 12.37
C VAL A 229 -14.71 2.76 10.96
N GLY A 230 -14.75 4.04 10.57
CA GLY A 230 -14.25 4.49 9.27
C GLY A 230 -12.76 4.19 9.07
N TRP A 231 -11.94 4.38 10.11
CA TRP A 231 -10.53 4.02 10.07
C TRP A 231 -10.30 2.52 9.87
N MET A 232 -11.07 1.68 10.55
CA MET A 232 -11.02 0.22 10.37
C MET A 232 -11.41 -0.19 8.94
N GLN A 233 -12.46 0.44 8.37
CA GLN A 233 -12.90 0.19 7.00
C GLN A 233 -11.85 0.62 5.96
N ILE A 234 -11.17 1.74 6.18
CA ILE A 234 -10.10 2.21 5.29
C ILE A 234 -8.87 1.29 5.38
N LYS A 235 -8.49 0.87 6.59
CA LYS A 235 -7.28 0.06 6.80
C LYS A 235 -7.46 -1.43 6.52
N LYS A 236 -8.68 -1.94 6.50
CA LYS A 236 -9.04 -3.33 6.15
C LYS A 236 -8.13 -4.37 6.84
N PHE A 237 -7.87 -4.17 8.14
CA PHE A 237 -6.84 -4.95 8.87
C PHE A 237 -7.04 -6.47 8.78
N ASN A 238 -8.27 -6.97 8.97
CA ASN A 238 -8.55 -8.42 8.91
C ASN A 238 -8.31 -8.99 7.50
N GLU A 239 -8.78 -8.27 6.48
CA GLU A 239 -8.64 -8.70 5.08
C GLU A 239 -7.17 -8.76 4.67
N LEU A 240 -6.40 -7.72 4.99
CA LEU A 240 -4.97 -7.68 4.70
C LEU A 240 -4.19 -8.72 5.50
N ALA A 241 -4.55 -8.96 6.76
CA ALA A 241 -3.90 -10.00 7.56
C ALA A 241 -4.09 -11.39 6.93
N ALA A 242 -5.31 -11.71 6.47
CA ALA A 242 -5.60 -12.97 5.80
C ALA A 242 -4.85 -13.11 4.47
N ALA A 243 -4.95 -12.09 3.60
CA ALA A 243 -4.28 -12.09 2.30
C ALA A 243 -2.77 -12.29 2.43
N TYR A 244 -2.11 -11.51 3.29
CA TYR A 244 -0.67 -11.62 3.51
C TYR A 244 -0.25 -12.95 4.16
N THR A 245 -1.10 -13.55 5.00
CA THR A 245 -0.82 -14.88 5.58
C THR A 245 -0.84 -15.96 4.50
N VAL A 246 -1.84 -15.94 3.62
CA VAL A 246 -1.95 -16.88 2.49
C VAL A 246 -0.75 -16.74 1.58
N THR A 247 -0.41 -15.52 1.16
CA THR A 247 0.75 -15.28 0.28
C THR A 247 2.06 -15.74 0.93
N ALA A 248 2.27 -15.48 2.23
CA ALA A 248 3.47 -15.96 2.93
C ALA A 248 3.60 -17.49 2.93
N HIS A 249 2.48 -18.22 3.06
CA HIS A 249 2.46 -19.67 2.95
C HIS A 249 2.71 -20.15 1.51
N GLU A 250 2.07 -19.54 0.51
CA GLU A 250 2.31 -19.85 -0.91
C GLU A 250 3.80 -19.70 -1.28
N ILE A 251 4.45 -18.62 -0.84
CA ILE A 251 5.89 -18.40 -1.05
C ILE A 251 6.72 -19.48 -0.34
N GLY A 252 6.30 -19.89 0.86
CA GLY A 252 6.91 -20.99 1.60
C GLY A 252 6.84 -22.32 0.83
N LEU A 253 5.73 -22.58 0.14
CA LEU A 253 5.55 -23.79 -0.67
C LEU A 253 6.42 -23.76 -1.93
N ILE A 254 6.44 -22.63 -2.64
CA ILE A 254 7.27 -22.44 -3.84
C ILE A 254 8.75 -22.64 -3.49
N LYS A 255 9.21 -22.11 -2.35
CA LYS A 255 10.60 -22.30 -1.90
C LYS A 255 11.01 -23.77 -1.77
N MET A 256 10.09 -24.71 -1.51
CA MET A 256 10.45 -26.14 -1.39
C MET A 256 10.90 -26.76 -2.72
N GLN A 257 10.60 -26.11 -3.85
CA GLN A 257 10.96 -26.59 -5.19
C GLN A 257 12.43 -26.33 -5.54
N THR A 258 13.16 -25.54 -4.74
CA THR A 258 14.52 -25.08 -5.08
C THR A 258 15.53 -26.21 -5.23
N ASP A 259 15.37 -27.29 -4.46
CA ASP A 259 16.32 -28.40 -4.42
C ASP A 259 16.27 -29.26 -5.69
N ALA A 260 15.19 -29.15 -6.47
CA ALA A 260 15.00 -29.88 -7.72
C ALA A 260 15.51 -29.10 -8.95
N ILE A 261 15.90 -27.83 -8.80
CA ILE A 261 16.25 -26.97 -9.94
C ILE A 261 17.68 -27.28 -10.40
N SER A 262 17.80 -27.82 -11.61
CA SER A 262 19.07 -28.21 -12.22
C SER A 262 19.33 -27.57 -13.59
N THR A 263 18.29 -27.03 -14.24
CA THR A 263 18.37 -26.41 -15.57
C THR A 263 17.92 -24.96 -15.58
N ASP A 264 18.35 -24.17 -16.58
CA ASP A 264 17.87 -22.79 -16.77
C ASP A 264 16.36 -22.72 -17.04
N ALA A 265 15.78 -23.74 -17.66
CA ALA A 265 14.33 -23.82 -17.90
C ALA A 265 13.54 -23.97 -16.60
N GLU A 266 13.93 -24.92 -15.75
CA GLU A 266 13.34 -25.09 -14.41
C GLU A 266 13.52 -23.83 -13.55
N PHE A 267 14.66 -23.15 -13.68
CA PHE A 267 14.90 -21.90 -12.96
C PHE A 267 13.99 -20.77 -13.44
N SER A 268 13.83 -20.62 -14.75
CA SER A 268 12.91 -19.67 -15.36
C SER A 268 11.48 -19.91 -14.90
N GLU A 269 11.02 -21.15 -14.87
CA GLU A 269 9.69 -21.53 -14.40
C GLU A 269 9.52 -21.19 -12.91
N PHE A 270 10.48 -21.57 -12.07
CA PHE A 270 10.48 -21.27 -10.64
C PHE A 270 10.39 -19.76 -10.36
N VAL A 271 11.18 -18.94 -11.06
CA VAL A 271 11.13 -17.47 -10.91
C VAL A 271 9.76 -16.95 -11.35
N ASN A 272 9.20 -17.47 -12.45
CA ASN A 272 7.90 -17.06 -12.93
C ASN A 272 6.77 -17.39 -11.96
N ASP A 273 6.77 -18.59 -11.38
CA ASP A 273 5.78 -19.00 -10.38
C ASP A 273 5.87 -18.16 -9.11
N ALA A 274 7.10 -17.91 -8.63
CA ALA A 274 7.34 -17.02 -7.49
C ALA A 274 6.82 -15.59 -7.75
N GLU A 275 7.22 -14.96 -8.86
CA GLU A 275 6.79 -13.60 -9.19
C GLU A 275 5.29 -13.52 -9.52
N LYS A 276 4.70 -14.60 -10.05
CA LYS A 276 3.24 -14.71 -10.24
C LYS A 276 2.50 -14.81 -8.91
N ALA A 277 3.05 -15.51 -7.92
CA ALA A 277 2.49 -15.55 -6.58
C ALA A 277 2.53 -14.17 -5.90
N PHE A 278 3.64 -13.44 -6.03
CA PHE A 278 3.75 -12.07 -5.51
C PHE A 278 2.72 -11.13 -6.17
N SER A 279 2.59 -11.18 -7.50
CA SER A 279 1.67 -10.31 -8.24
C SER A 279 0.19 -10.66 -8.04
N ARG A 280 -0.15 -11.93 -7.75
CA ARG A 280 -1.54 -12.37 -7.50
C ARG A 280 -2.18 -11.65 -6.33
N GLU A 281 -1.44 -11.46 -5.23
CA GLU A 281 -1.93 -10.71 -4.08
C GLU A 281 -2.28 -9.26 -4.47
N HIS A 282 -1.42 -8.62 -5.25
CA HIS A 282 -1.64 -7.27 -5.73
C HIS A 282 -2.83 -7.18 -6.69
N THR A 283 -2.97 -8.12 -7.63
CA THR A 283 -4.11 -8.14 -8.56
C THR A 283 -5.43 -8.40 -7.84
N LEU A 284 -5.47 -9.33 -6.89
CA LEU A 284 -6.65 -9.57 -6.04
C LEU A 284 -7.01 -8.31 -5.24
N TRP A 285 -6.02 -7.59 -4.74
CA TRP A 285 -6.23 -6.35 -4.02
C TRP A 285 -6.79 -5.23 -4.92
N ILE A 286 -6.36 -5.12 -6.18
CA ILE A 286 -6.95 -4.19 -7.16
C ILE A 286 -8.40 -4.57 -7.48
N ALA A 287 -8.66 -5.87 -7.73
CA ALA A 287 -9.99 -6.37 -8.09
C ALA A 287 -11.05 -6.09 -7.01
N ARG A 288 -10.67 -6.21 -5.73
CA ARG A 288 -11.55 -5.88 -4.58
C ARG A 288 -11.90 -4.40 -4.42
N GLN A 289 -11.41 -3.54 -5.30
CA GLN A 289 -11.70 -2.10 -5.29
C GLN A 289 -12.43 -1.63 -6.53
N SER A 290 -12.47 -2.44 -7.59
CA SER A 290 -13.31 -2.18 -8.77
C SER A 290 -14.76 -2.62 -8.58
N ASP A 291 -15.03 -3.43 -7.54
CA ASP A 291 -16.36 -3.84 -7.08
C ASP A 291 -16.87 -2.91 -5.96
#